data_AF-A0A658NQF3-F1
#
_entry.id   AF-A0A658NQF3-F1
#
_cell.length_a   1.000
_cell.length_b   1.000
_cell.length_c   1.000
_cell.angle_alpha   90.00
_cell.angle_beta   90.00
_cell.angle_gamma   90.00
#
_symmetry.space_group_name_H-M   'P 1'
#
loop_
_entity.id
_entity.type
_entity.pdbx_description
1 polymer ?
#
loop_
_entity_poly.entity_id
_entity_poly.type
_entity_poly.pdbx_seq_one_letter_code
_entity_poly.pdbx_strand_id
1 'polypeptide(L)' 'MPAAPEGKYLAVLTLGALGVVFGDIGTSPLYALRECFVGHHPIPPTPGNVLGILSLIFWALVL' A
#
# COMPACT_ATOMS: atom_id res chain seq x y z
N MET A 1 -25.62 5.49 -25.43
CA MET A 1 -24.24 5.45 -24.90
C MET A 1 -24.20 6.48 -23.79
N PRO A 2 -23.89 6.12 -22.52
CA PRO A 2 -23.77 7.11 -21.46
C PRO A 2 -22.70 8.14 -21.84
N ALA A 3 -22.98 9.42 -21.59
CA ALA A 3 -22.03 10.50 -21.85
C ALA A 3 -20.73 10.25 -21.06
N ALA A 4 -19.58 10.50 -21.69
CA ALA A 4 -18.31 10.39 -21.01
C ALA A 4 -18.31 11.30 -19.77
N PRO A 5 -17.89 10.81 -18.61
CA PRO A 5 -17.81 11.65 -17.42
C PRO A 5 -16.86 12.83 -17.69
N GLU A 6 -17.24 14.06 -17.31
CA GLU A 6 -16.42 15.25 -17.55
C GLU A 6 -15.87 15.84 -16.25
N GLY A 7 -14.60 16.30 -16.33
CA GLY A 7 -13.91 17.08 -15.31
C GLY A 7 -13.96 16.48 -13.90
N LYS A 8 -14.75 17.11 -13.02
CA LYS A 8 -14.81 16.79 -11.59
C LYS A 8 -15.32 15.37 -11.32
N TYR A 9 -16.22 14.84 -12.15
CA TYR A 9 -16.75 13.49 -11.97
C TYR A 9 -15.70 12.42 -12.35
N LEU A 10 -14.90 12.67 -13.38
CA LEU A 10 -13.73 11.84 -13.69
C LEU A 10 -12.73 11.83 -12.53
N ALA A 11 -12.39 12.99 -11.96
CA ALA A 11 -11.45 13.06 -10.86
C ALA A 11 -11.91 12.25 -9.63
N VAL A 12 -13.21 12.30 -9.30
CA VAL A 12 -13.80 11.50 -8.21
C VAL A 12 -13.73 10.01 -8.52
N LEU A 13 -14.04 9.60 -9.76
CA LEU A 13 -13.93 8.21 -10.19
C LEU A 13 -12.48 7.71 -10.15
N THR A 14 -11.51 8.53 -10.58
CA THR A 14 -10.09 8.20 -10.54
C THR A 14 -9.60 8.06 -9.09
N LEU A 15 -9.96 8.96 -8.19
CA LEU A 15 -9.63 8.83 -6.76
C LEU A 15 -10.25 7.58 -6.14
N GLY A 16 -11.49 7.25 -6.49
CA GLY A 16 -12.15 6.02 -6.06
C GLY A 16 -11.42 4.78 -6.58
N ALA A 17 -11.06 4.76 -7.86
CA ALA A 17 -10.32 3.65 -8.47
C ALA A 17 -8.91 3.48 -7.85
N LEU A 18 -8.20 4.58 -7.61
CA LEU A 18 -6.93 4.56 -6.89
C LEU A 18 -7.10 3.98 -5.48
N GLY A 19 -8.13 4.40 -4.74
CA GLY A 19 -8.42 3.85 -3.41
C GLY A 19 -8.67 2.34 -3.42
N VAL A 20 -9.38 1.83 -4.43
CA VAL A 20 -9.59 0.38 -4.60
C VAL A 20 -8.28 -0.35 -4.88
N VAL A 21 -7.45 0.18 -5.80
CA VAL A 21 -6.17 -0.43 -6.17
C VAL A 21 -5.17 -0.41 -5.02
N PHE A 22 -5.03 0.73 -4.32
CA PHE A 22 -4.19 0.81 -3.12
C PHE A 22 -4.71 -0.07 -1.98
N GLY A 23 -6.03 -0.26 -1.88
CA GLY A 23 -6.65 -1.20 -0.94
C GLY A 23 -6.31 -2.66 -1.24
N ASP A 24 -6.35 -3.06 -2.51
CA ASP A 24 -6.00 -4.42 -2.96
C ASP A 24 -4.50 -4.71 -2.73
N ILE A 25 -3.64 -3.77 -3.14
CA ILE A 25 -2.18 -3.88 -2.99
C ILE A 25 -1.78 -3.90 -1.51
N GLY A 26 -2.48 -3.17 -0.63
CA GLY A 26 -2.15 -3.01 0.78
C GLY A 26 -2.16 -4.29 1.62
N THR A 27 -2.78 -5.36 1.14
CA THR A 27 -2.70 -6.68 1.80
C THR A 27 -1.28 -7.26 1.71
N SER A 28 -0.57 -7.06 0.59
CA SER A 28 0.76 -7.64 0.38
C SER A 28 1.87 -7.07 1.29
N PRO A 29 1.97 -5.74 1.56
CA PRO A 29 2.90 -5.22 2.55
C PRO A 29 2.59 -5.66 3.98
N LEU A 30 1.33 -5.85 4.34
CA LEU A 30 0.97 -6.32 5.69
C LEU A 30 1.45 -7.75 5.91
N TYR A 31 1.34 -8.62 4.90
CA TYR A 31 1.92 -9.96 4.95
C TYR A 31 3.45 -9.90 4.97
N ALA A 32 4.08 -9.05 4.15
CA ALA A 32 5.53 -8.88 4.14
C ALA A 32 6.07 -8.39 5.50
N LEU A 33 5.42 -7.40 6.11
CA LEU A 33 5.76 -6.90 7.44
C LEU A 33 5.66 -8.01 8.50
N ARG A 34 4.58 -8.80 8.48
CA ARG A 34 4.40 -9.95 9.37
C ARG A 34 5.51 -10.98 9.18
N GLU A 35 5.89 -11.25 7.93
CA GLU A 35 6.93 -12.23 7.59
C GLU A 35 8.32 -11.78 8.05
N CYS A 36 8.62 -10.47 8.05
CA CYS A 36 9.89 -9.95 8.58
C CYS A 36 10.09 -10.22 10.08
N PHE A 37 9.01 -10.35 10.85
CA PHE A 37 9.08 -10.55 12.31
C PHE A 37 8.76 -11.99 12.75
N VAL A 38 7.99 -12.73 11.96
CA VAL A 38 7.47 -14.08 12.33
C VAL A 38 7.94 -15.17 11.37
N GLY A 39 8.55 -14.81 10.24
CA GLY A 39 9.01 -15.75 9.22
C GLY A 39 10.29 -16.50 9.58
N HIS A 40 10.89 -17.14 8.58
CA HIS A 40 12.05 -18.02 8.72
C HIS A 40 13.33 -17.34 9.27
N HIS A 41 13.48 -16.03 9.06
CA HIS A 41 14.60 -15.22 9.56
C HIS A 41 14.06 -14.00 10.32
N PRO A 42 13.58 -14.18 11.56
CA PRO A 42 12.91 -13.11 12.28
C PRO A 42 13.91 -12.02 12.67
N ILE A 43 13.63 -10.80 12.24
CA ILE A 43 14.37 -9.62 12.68
C ILE A 43 13.82 -9.20 14.06
N PRO A 44 14.66 -8.85 15.05
CA PRO A 44 14.16 -8.37 16.33
C PRO A 44 13.26 -7.12 16.13
N PRO A 45 12.06 -7.05 16.73
CA PRO A 45 11.14 -5.92 16.60
C PRO A 45 11.61 -4.72 17.45
N THR A 46 12.81 -4.24 17.16
CA THR A 46 13.34 -2.99 17.71
C THR A 46 12.72 -1.80 16.99
N PRO A 47 12.60 -0.63 17.64
CA PRO A 47 12.05 0.56 17.00
C PRO A 47 12.76 0.92 15.69
N GLY A 48 14.08 0.74 15.61
CA GLY A 48 14.86 1.00 14.41
C GLY A 48 14.48 0.08 13.24
N ASN A 49 14.31 -1.22 13.50
CA ASN A 49 13.94 -2.20 12.47
C ASN A 49 12.50 -1.99 11.99
N VAL A 50 11.58 -1.69 12.90
CA VAL A 50 10.17 -1.40 12.57
C VAL A 50 10.08 -0.18 11.65
N LEU A 51 10.72 0.92 12.02
CA LEU A 51 10.72 2.15 11.20
C LEU A 51 11.44 1.95 9.86
N GLY A 52 12.52 1.16 9.83
CA GLY A 52 13.23 0.81 8.60
C GLY A 52 12.35 0.02 7.62
N ILE A 53 11.68 -1.03 8.10
CA ILE A 53 10.79 -1.85 7.27
C ILE A 53 9.56 -1.05 6.82
N LEU A 54 8.97 -0.23 7.70
CA LEU A 54 7.87 0.67 7.33
C LEU A 54 8.29 1.69 6.26
N SER A 55 9.51 2.22 6.32
CA SER A 55 10.06 3.10 5.30
C SER A 55 10.19 2.39 3.95
N LEU A 56 10.72 1.16 3.95
CA LEU A 56 10.84 0.35 2.73
C LEU A 56 9.48 0.06 2.10
N ILE A 57 8.48 -0.31 2.92
CA ILE A 57 7.10 -0.52 2.47
C ILE A 57 6.50 0.77 1.90
N PHE A 58 6.67 1.89 2.61
CA PHE A 58 6.16 3.17 2.17
C PHE A 58 6.73 3.57 0.80
N TRP A 59 8.05 3.51 0.64
CA TRP A 59 8.68 3.84 -0.63
C TRP A 59 8.34 2.84 -1.74
N ALA A 60 8.17 1.55 -1.44
CA ALA A 60 7.76 0.54 -2.42
C ALA A 60 6.30 0.68 -2.91
N LEU A 61 5.43 1.36 -2.15
CA LEU A 61 4.06 1.67 -2.57
C LEU A 61 3.95 3.00 -3.33
N VAL A 62 4.91 3.90 -3.13
CA VAL A 62 4.91 5.25 -3.70
C VAL A 62 5.74 5.33 -4.99
N LEU A 63 6.84 4.58 -5.09
CA LEU A 63 7.72 4.48 -6.27
C LEU A 63 7.29 3.34 -7.19
#